data_AF-A0A3B8ZHK6-F1
#
_entry.id   AF-A0A3B8ZHK6-F1
#
_cell.length_a   1.000
_cell.length_b   1.000
_cell.length_c   1.000
_cell.angle_alpha   90.00
_cell.angle_beta   90.00
_cell.angle_gamma   90.00
#
_symmetry.space_group_name_H-M   'P 1'
#
loop_
_entity.id
_entity.type
_entity.pdbx_description
1 polymer ?
#
loop_
_entity_poly.entity_id
_entity_poly.type
_entity_poly.pdbx_seq_one_letter_code
_entity_poly.pdbx_strand_id
1 'polypeptide(L)'
;HWLDLMRYAETLGHEFDYPIRHIWHYRDSVVDALNQDIPYRQMIIEHLVGDLVESPRIHPLTGIDHSLASTGWWWLGDSVHAPVDIKSDLATRIENQVDVFSKSFLGMTVACARCHDHKFDAISLSDYYGMVGIAQSTRRRYAITDPHGWIAQHRRSMQQEMVPANQSVNHAWQSLGSEDVSRWIDFQLSQWRSMADKELQEQLPPESPLYPLRLLIQQQSAGVDFQPQFADQWRGLSNKLSEMEQAFLDWQAHSQPLADFHSGLPEGWTLETAGPENWLNQGSNVEWFDEAMPLPERAGVLRSGVWGRKQYVTLRSPDFKVTETHVCFEMRGKSTQSVVCVDNYFMGEFHGLLFGDLRKPIDQPHDWGWVTHAGDLRKYIGHNAFLSLEVEPGAWFEISQVRIADRAPPAQPHPWAMALMRSEPTDYSAFRDLAIKRLQQSLQFVCHPQTADLLHQADVVRSLIRLNPQMLLGDETADGLKRLAQRMQQLDQQQPAATLLTAASEGTARDAAVNLRGNPNRLGDVVPRGLFQSQAPWQAPAERSSGRWELAQSLVDPKHPLVSRVIVNRIWHHLLGRGLVASPDNLGVLGSRPTHPELLDWLADQLIQNDWSIKWL
;
A
#
# COMPACT_ATOMS: atom_id res chain seq x y z
N HIS A 1 10.88 12.68 30.69
CA HIS A 1 10.46 11.44 31.36
C HIS A 1 9.30 10.71 30.71
N TRP A 2 8.18 11.34 30.28
CA TRP A 2 7.15 10.58 29.55
C TRP A 2 7.72 9.92 28.28
N LEU A 3 8.47 10.70 27.49
CA LEU A 3 9.16 10.20 26.30
C LEU A 3 10.16 9.08 26.62
N ASP A 4 10.88 9.17 27.74
CA ASP A 4 11.81 8.12 28.18
C ASP A 4 11.07 6.82 28.55
N LEU A 5 9.92 6.92 29.21
CA LEU A 5 9.07 5.76 29.56
C LEU A 5 8.53 5.07 28.30
N MET A 6 8.14 5.85 27.31
CA MET A 6 7.66 5.36 26.01
C MET A 6 8.81 4.93 25.09
N ARG A 7 10.06 4.96 25.58
CA ARG A 7 11.29 4.62 24.84
C ARG A 7 11.44 5.40 23.54
N TYR A 8 11.08 6.68 23.58
CA TYR A 8 11.24 7.56 22.44
C TYR A 8 12.70 7.65 22.01
N ALA A 9 12.92 7.34 20.74
CA ALA A 9 14.16 7.53 20.03
C ALA A 9 13.83 7.92 18.59
N GLU A 10 14.74 8.64 17.94
CA GLU A 10 14.61 8.93 16.51
C GLU A 10 15.10 7.76 15.63
N THR A 11 15.63 6.70 16.27
CA THR A 11 16.22 5.52 15.63
C THR A 11 15.81 4.23 16.34
N LEU A 12 16.07 3.07 15.71
CA LEU A 12 15.73 1.73 16.22
C LEU A 12 16.77 1.14 17.19
N GLY A 13 17.83 1.87 17.54
CA GLY A 13 18.69 1.59 18.70
C GLY A 13 19.56 0.33 18.62
N HIS A 14 19.64 -0.35 17.48
CA HIS A 14 20.36 -1.63 17.33
C HIS A 14 21.28 -1.65 16.11
N GLU A 15 22.55 -2.06 16.31
CA GLU A 15 23.64 -2.24 15.32
C GLU A 15 23.79 -1.15 14.24
N PHE A 16 22.90 -1.11 13.25
CA PHE A 16 22.88 -0.16 12.14
C PHE A 16 22.12 1.13 12.47
N ASP A 17 21.34 1.12 13.55
CA ASP A 17 20.65 2.27 14.14
C ASP A 17 19.87 3.13 13.13
N TYR A 18 18.95 2.50 12.39
CA TYR A 18 18.17 3.19 11.36
C TYR A 18 17.19 4.20 11.93
N PRO A 19 16.92 5.30 11.19
CA PRO A 19 15.93 6.28 11.59
C PRO A 19 14.51 5.71 11.53
N ILE A 20 13.70 6.05 12.54
CA ILE A 20 12.25 5.91 12.48
C ILE A 20 11.74 7.19 11.81
N ARG A 21 11.46 7.13 10.51
CA ARG A 21 11.04 8.30 9.72
C ARG A 21 9.85 8.98 10.41
N HIS A 22 9.76 10.31 10.38
CA HIS A 22 8.62 11.09 10.88
C HIS A 22 8.23 10.91 12.37
N ILE A 23 9.02 10.17 13.18
CA ILE A 23 8.65 9.87 14.59
C ILE A 23 8.68 11.11 15.49
N TRP A 24 9.37 12.17 15.10
CA TRP A 24 9.39 13.44 15.83
C TRP A 24 7.99 14.07 15.98
N HIS A 25 7.04 13.75 15.11
CA HIS A 25 5.64 14.15 15.30
C HIS A 25 5.00 13.55 16.56
N TYR A 26 5.40 12.34 16.99
CA TYR A 26 4.96 11.76 18.26
C TYR A 26 5.49 12.58 19.45
N ARG A 27 6.76 12.99 19.40
CA ARG A 27 7.36 13.85 20.44
C ARG A 27 6.58 15.16 20.53
N ASP A 28 6.35 15.81 19.39
CA ASP A 28 5.69 17.11 19.35
C ASP A 28 4.23 16.99 19.82
N SER A 29 3.51 15.92 19.46
CA SER A 29 2.14 15.69 19.92
C SER A 29 2.03 15.54 21.45
N VAL A 30 3.01 14.89 22.08
CA VAL A 30 3.13 14.72 23.54
C VAL A 30 3.51 16.03 24.21
N VAL A 31 4.53 16.74 23.71
CA VAL A 31 4.97 18.02 24.27
C VAL A 31 3.82 19.03 24.25
N ASP A 32 3.10 19.12 23.14
CA ASP A 32 1.97 20.02 23.02
C ASP A 32 0.78 19.60 23.87
N ALA A 33 0.55 18.28 24.06
CA ALA A 33 -0.46 17.80 24.99
C ALA A 33 -0.19 18.30 26.43
N LEU A 34 1.05 18.15 26.90
CA LEU A 34 1.44 18.60 28.24
C LEU A 34 1.40 20.13 28.36
N ASN A 35 1.87 20.86 27.35
CA ASN A 35 1.85 22.32 27.32
C ASN A 35 0.42 22.89 27.34
N GLN A 36 -0.52 22.21 26.68
CA GLN A 36 -1.93 22.60 26.63
C GLN A 36 -2.76 22.06 27.80
N ASP A 37 -2.15 21.26 28.69
CA ASP A 37 -2.85 20.53 29.76
C ASP A 37 -4.01 19.67 29.24
N ILE A 38 -3.77 18.98 28.13
CA ILE A 38 -4.71 17.99 27.62
C ILE A 38 -4.92 16.92 28.70
N PRO A 39 -6.18 16.57 29.04
CA PRO A 39 -6.49 15.55 30.03
C PRO A 39 -5.67 14.27 29.85
N TYR A 40 -5.10 13.72 30.92
CA TYR A 40 -4.30 12.48 30.81
C TYR A 40 -5.12 11.32 30.22
N ARG A 41 -6.43 11.25 30.51
CA ARG A 41 -7.32 10.28 29.86
C ARG A 41 -7.34 10.42 28.33
N GLN A 42 -7.30 11.64 27.80
CA GLN A 42 -7.29 11.91 26.38
C GLN A 42 -5.93 11.52 25.80
N MET A 43 -4.83 11.79 26.51
CA MET A 43 -3.51 11.31 26.10
C MET A 43 -3.47 9.78 25.98
N ILE A 44 -4.05 9.03 26.93
CA ILE A 44 -4.15 7.56 26.86
C ILE A 44 -4.90 7.11 25.61
N ILE A 45 -6.08 7.71 25.36
CA ILE A 45 -6.89 7.41 24.17
C ILE A 45 -6.09 7.68 22.89
N GLU A 46 -5.43 8.84 22.78
CA GLU A 46 -4.64 9.20 21.60
C GLU A 46 -3.44 8.26 21.36
N HIS A 47 -2.75 7.81 22.42
CA HIS A 47 -1.66 6.85 22.27
C HIS A 47 -2.15 5.50 21.73
N LEU A 48 -3.30 5.01 22.20
CA LEU A 48 -3.78 3.69 21.84
C LEU A 48 -4.55 3.67 20.53
N VAL A 49 -5.39 4.68 20.30
CA VAL A 49 -6.42 4.69 19.24
C VAL A 49 -6.61 6.07 18.62
N GLY A 50 -5.57 6.90 18.60
CA GLY A 50 -5.66 8.24 17.99
C GLY A 50 -6.08 8.24 16.51
N ASP A 51 -5.89 7.14 15.79
CA ASP A 51 -6.38 6.89 14.42
C ASP A 51 -7.90 6.62 14.34
N LEU A 52 -8.54 6.29 15.45
CA LEU A 52 -9.97 5.95 15.54
C LEU A 52 -10.82 7.02 16.25
N VAL A 53 -10.20 8.10 16.71
CA VAL A 53 -10.91 9.18 17.41
C VAL A 53 -11.72 10.01 16.42
N GLU A 54 -13.02 10.17 16.67
CA GLU A 54 -13.92 10.94 15.79
C GLU A 54 -13.57 12.43 15.70
N SER A 55 -13.03 13.00 16.78
CA SER A 55 -12.61 14.41 16.88
C SER A 55 -11.12 14.50 17.21
N PRO A 56 -10.23 14.35 16.20
CA PRO A 56 -8.80 14.38 16.43
C PRO A 56 -8.32 15.77 16.87
N ARG A 57 -7.27 15.79 17.68
CA ARG A 57 -6.59 17.01 18.11
C ARG A 57 -5.69 17.52 17.00
N ILE A 58 -6.13 18.57 16.32
CA ILE A 58 -5.37 19.20 15.24
C ILE A 58 -4.51 20.34 15.78
N HIS A 59 -3.22 20.34 15.45
CA HIS A 59 -2.35 21.46 15.77
C HIS A 59 -2.82 22.73 15.02
N PRO A 60 -3.08 23.85 15.71
CA PRO A 60 -3.74 25.02 15.10
C PRO A 60 -2.90 25.70 14.00
N LEU A 61 -1.57 25.74 14.13
CA LEU A 61 -0.69 26.37 13.14
C LEU A 61 -0.29 25.44 11.98
N THR A 62 0.10 24.20 12.26
CA THR A 62 0.62 23.26 11.26
C THR A 62 -0.44 22.38 10.62
N GLY A 63 -1.65 22.31 11.20
CA GLY A 63 -2.72 21.43 10.74
C GLY A 63 -2.46 19.94 10.95
N ILE A 64 -1.40 19.56 11.66
CA ILE A 64 -1.03 18.17 11.91
C ILE A 64 -2.03 17.52 12.88
N ASP A 65 -2.43 16.29 12.59
CA ASP A 65 -3.23 15.46 13.49
C ASP A 65 -2.35 14.88 14.61
N HIS A 66 -2.45 15.47 15.80
CA HIS A 66 -1.73 15.00 16.98
C HIS A 66 -2.31 13.72 17.57
N SER A 67 -3.60 13.45 17.40
CA SER A 67 -4.20 12.19 17.87
C SER A 67 -3.57 11.04 17.08
N LEU A 68 -3.58 11.13 15.75
CA LEU A 68 -2.93 10.14 14.88
C LEU A 68 -1.44 10.03 15.16
N ALA A 69 -0.70 11.14 15.27
CA ALA A 69 0.74 11.13 15.57
C ALA A 69 1.07 10.47 16.92
N SER A 70 0.17 10.56 17.92
CA SER A 70 0.36 9.95 19.23
C SER A 70 0.40 8.42 19.19
N THR A 71 -0.18 7.80 18.16
CA THR A 71 -0.06 6.35 17.93
C THR A 71 1.33 5.92 17.44
N GLY A 72 2.22 6.87 17.15
CA GLY A 72 3.60 6.59 16.72
C GLY A 72 4.41 5.76 17.72
N TRP A 73 4.03 5.75 19.02
CA TRP A 73 4.74 4.96 20.02
C TRP A 73 4.77 3.45 19.74
N TRP A 74 3.80 2.91 18.99
CA TRP A 74 3.77 1.50 18.58
C TRP A 74 4.98 1.09 17.73
N TRP A 75 5.74 2.06 17.23
CA TRP A 75 6.99 1.86 16.49
C TRP A 75 8.23 1.88 17.37
N LEU A 76 8.14 2.41 18.59
CA LEU A 76 9.28 2.60 19.47
C LEU A 76 9.71 1.28 20.09
N GLY A 77 11.01 1.04 20.08
CA GLY A 77 11.63 -0.19 20.53
C GLY A 77 12.90 -0.48 19.75
N ASP A 78 13.60 -1.53 20.16
CA ASP A 78 14.73 -2.05 19.43
C ASP A 78 14.28 -2.95 18.27
N SER A 79 15.06 -2.96 17.18
CA SER A 79 14.78 -3.78 16.01
C SER A 79 16.04 -4.11 15.25
N VAL A 80 16.21 -5.39 14.89
CA VAL A 80 17.40 -5.87 14.17
C VAL A 80 17.23 -5.67 12.66
N HIS A 81 18.30 -5.25 11.98
CA HIS A 81 18.32 -4.99 10.53
C HIS A 81 18.17 -6.26 9.66
N ALA A 82 18.72 -7.38 10.08
CA ALA A 82 18.69 -8.63 9.33
C ALA A 82 18.54 -9.82 10.29
N PRO A 83 17.36 -10.02 10.89
CA PRO A 83 17.15 -11.10 11.84
C PRO A 83 17.19 -12.45 11.12
N VAL A 84 18.04 -13.34 11.61
CA VAL A 84 18.13 -14.73 11.12
C VAL A 84 16.92 -15.58 11.52
N ASP A 85 16.19 -15.18 12.56
CA ASP A 85 14.91 -15.75 12.99
C ASP A 85 13.86 -14.63 13.15
N ILE A 86 12.99 -14.50 12.15
CA ILE A 86 11.93 -13.48 12.08
C ILE A 86 10.87 -13.68 13.16
N LYS A 87 10.57 -14.94 13.49
CA LYS A 87 9.55 -15.25 14.50
C LYS A 87 10.04 -14.79 15.87
N SER A 88 11.32 -15.03 16.15
CA SER A 88 11.96 -14.52 17.37
C SER A 88 12.02 -12.99 17.39
N ASP A 89 12.45 -12.35 16.30
CA ASP A 89 12.53 -10.89 16.24
C ASP A 89 11.14 -10.23 16.39
N LEU A 90 10.11 -10.77 15.72
CA LEU A 90 8.73 -10.29 15.88
C LEU A 90 8.24 -10.46 17.32
N ALA A 91 8.49 -11.62 17.94
CA ALA A 91 8.13 -11.85 19.33
C ALA A 91 8.81 -10.82 20.25
N THR A 92 10.11 -10.56 20.09
CA THR A 92 10.83 -9.55 20.87
C THR A 92 10.26 -8.15 20.69
N ARG A 93 9.91 -7.73 19.47
CA ARG A 93 9.28 -6.42 19.24
C ARG A 93 7.94 -6.29 19.96
N ILE A 94 7.10 -7.33 19.91
CA ILE A 94 5.81 -7.33 20.59
C ILE A 94 6.00 -7.37 22.12
N GLU A 95 6.95 -8.17 22.61
CA GLU A 95 7.32 -8.19 24.03
C GLU A 95 7.69 -6.79 24.54
N ASN A 96 8.47 -6.03 23.76
CA ASN A 96 8.80 -4.65 24.09
C ASN A 96 7.58 -3.73 24.13
N GLN A 97 6.65 -3.86 23.17
CA GLN A 97 5.41 -3.08 23.17
C GLN A 97 4.56 -3.39 24.42
N VAL A 98 4.40 -4.66 24.78
CA VAL A 98 3.67 -5.08 25.99
C VAL A 98 4.36 -4.62 27.27
N ASP A 99 5.70 -4.66 27.33
CA ASP A 99 6.48 -4.18 28.46
C ASP A 99 6.36 -2.65 28.65
N VAL A 100 6.53 -1.88 27.57
CA VAL A 100 6.36 -0.41 27.59
C VAL A 100 4.95 -0.04 28.02
N PHE A 101 3.93 -0.69 27.43
CA PHE A 101 2.54 -0.45 27.78
C PHE A 101 2.27 -0.72 29.26
N SER A 102 2.60 -1.93 29.73
CA SER A 102 2.30 -2.37 31.09
C SER A 102 3.02 -1.54 32.15
N LYS A 103 4.26 -1.12 31.91
CA LYS A 103 4.97 -0.22 32.83
C LYS A 103 4.41 1.19 32.80
N SER A 104 4.19 1.75 31.60
CA SER A 104 3.83 3.17 31.45
C SER A 104 2.43 3.46 31.98
N PHE A 105 1.44 2.66 31.56
CA PHE A 105 0.04 2.90 31.88
C PHE A 105 -0.44 2.19 33.14
N LEU A 106 0.07 0.98 33.41
CA LEU A 106 -0.39 0.15 34.53
C LEU A 106 0.61 0.14 35.71
N GLY A 107 1.85 0.57 35.50
CA GLY A 107 2.89 0.48 36.53
C GLY A 107 3.14 -0.96 36.93
N MET A 108 3.14 -1.89 35.98
CA MET A 108 3.28 -3.32 36.21
C MET A 108 4.40 -3.93 35.39
N THR A 109 5.08 -4.92 35.96
CA THR A 109 6.11 -5.70 35.27
C THR A 109 5.57 -7.06 34.87
N VAL A 110 5.12 -7.20 33.62
CA VAL A 110 4.44 -8.44 33.17
C VAL A 110 5.32 -9.35 32.32
N ALA A 111 6.56 -8.97 32.05
CA ALA A 111 7.44 -9.70 31.13
C ALA A 111 7.68 -11.18 31.48
N CYS A 112 7.64 -11.56 32.77
CA CYS A 112 7.79 -12.98 33.14
C CYS A 112 6.57 -13.83 32.73
N ALA A 113 5.40 -13.19 32.58
CA ALA A 113 4.18 -13.85 32.17
C ALA A 113 4.24 -14.43 30.75
N ARG A 114 5.25 -14.07 29.95
CA ARG A 114 5.48 -14.63 28.60
C ARG A 114 5.76 -16.14 28.58
N CYS A 115 6.24 -16.69 29.69
CA CYS A 115 6.66 -18.10 29.79
C CYS A 115 5.78 -18.95 30.70
N HIS A 116 5.18 -18.36 31.74
CA HIS A 116 4.40 -19.01 32.78
C HIS A 116 3.49 -17.97 33.45
N ASP A 117 2.48 -18.39 34.21
CA ASP A 117 1.66 -17.45 34.99
C ASP A 117 2.53 -16.59 35.92
N HIS A 118 2.23 -15.31 36.03
CA HIS A 118 3.01 -14.40 36.85
C HIS A 118 3.09 -14.89 38.30
N LYS A 119 4.28 -14.89 38.88
CA LYS A 119 4.56 -15.59 40.13
C LYS A 119 3.81 -15.02 41.34
N PHE A 120 3.55 -13.72 41.35
CA PHE A 120 3.06 -12.99 42.53
C PHE A 120 1.80 -12.16 42.30
N ASP A 121 1.56 -11.77 41.05
CA ASP A 121 0.43 -10.93 40.67
C ASP A 121 -0.52 -11.85 39.88
N ALA A 122 -1.83 -11.61 39.97
CA ALA A 122 -2.84 -12.46 39.36
C ALA A 122 -2.91 -12.26 37.83
N ILE A 123 -1.81 -12.47 37.13
CA ILE A 123 -1.70 -12.32 35.67
C ILE A 123 -1.37 -13.70 35.11
N SER A 124 -2.30 -14.28 34.39
CA SER A 124 -2.08 -15.57 33.75
C SER A 124 -1.23 -15.43 32.48
N LEU A 125 -0.70 -16.56 32.02
CA LEU A 125 -0.10 -16.68 30.70
C LEU A 125 -1.10 -16.25 29.61
N SER A 126 -2.38 -16.61 29.76
CA SER A 126 -3.44 -16.22 28.82
C SER A 126 -3.65 -14.70 28.78
N ASP A 127 -3.59 -14.03 29.92
CA ASP A 127 -3.71 -12.58 30.03
C ASP A 127 -2.58 -11.87 29.26
N TYR A 128 -1.35 -12.38 29.37
CA TYR A 128 -0.21 -11.86 28.62
C TYR A 128 -0.39 -12.02 27.10
N TYR A 129 -0.76 -13.22 26.65
CA TYR A 129 -0.96 -13.47 25.22
C TYR A 129 -2.23 -12.78 24.67
N GLY A 130 -3.21 -12.46 25.51
CA GLY A 130 -4.30 -11.56 25.14
C GLY A 130 -3.80 -10.19 24.66
N MET A 131 -2.83 -9.60 25.36
CA MET A 131 -2.20 -8.34 24.97
C MET A 131 -1.31 -8.50 23.72
N VAL A 132 -0.64 -9.64 23.58
CA VAL A 132 0.09 -9.99 22.35
C VAL A 132 -0.85 -10.01 21.15
N GLY A 133 -2.07 -10.54 21.29
CA GLY A 133 -3.09 -10.54 20.24
C GLY A 133 -3.47 -9.13 19.79
N ILE A 134 -3.63 -8.19 20.73
CA ILE A 134 -3.88 -6.77 20.42
C ILE A 134 -2.71 -6.18 19.63
N ALA A 135 -1.48 -6.38 20.09
CA ALA A 135 -0.28 -5.87 19.42
C ALA A 135 -0.10 -6.46 18.01
N GLN A 136 -0.33 -7.77 17.84
CA GLN A 136 -0.29 -8.44 16.52
C GLN A 136 -1.38 -7.93 15.58
N SER A 137 -2.53 -7.55 16.13
CA SER A 137 -3.65 -6.95 15.39
C SER A 137 -3.49 -5.46 15.11
N THR A 138 -2.41 -4.84 15.61
CA THR A 138 -2.10 -3.42 15.42
C THR A 138 -1.14 -3.26 14.25
N ARG A 139 -1.55 -2.53 13.22
CA ARG A 139 -0.71 -2.33 12.02
C ARG A 139 0.14 -1.08 12.18
N ARG A 140 1.43 -1.19 11.85
CA ARG A 140 2.34 -0.05 11.72
C ARG A 140 2.30 0.48 10.29
N ARG A 141 2.20 1.81 10.13
CA ARG A 141 2.11 2.47 8.82
C ARG A 141 2.69 3.89 8.82
N TYR A 142 3.06 4.38 7.64
CA TYR A 142 3.19 5.81 7.39
C TYR A 142 1.81 6.33 6.93
N ALA A 143 1.13 7.10 7.76
CA ALA A 143 -0.17 7.68 7.45
C ALA A 143 -0.01 8.92 6.55
N ILE A 144 -0.80 8.99 5.50
CA ILE A 144 -0.71 10.06 4.50
C ILE A 144 -1.71 11.15 4.88
N THR A 145 -1.22 12.35 5.21
CA THR A 145 -2.07 13.46 5.66
C THR A 145 -1.97 14.68 4.74
N ASP A 146 -3.03 15.49 4.72
CA ASP A 146 -3.12 16.75 3.98
C ASP A 146 -3.40 17.91 4.95
N PRO A 147 -2.42 18.34 5.76
CA PRO A 147 -2.61 19.47 6.65
C PRO A 147 -3.09 20.70 5.87
N HIS A 148 -4.09 21.40 6.40
CA HIS A 148 -4.76 22.54 5.75
C HIS A 148 -5.52 22.25 4.45
N GLY A 149 -5.55 21.01 3.96
CA GLY A 149 -6.32 20.64 2.77
C GLY A 149 -5.74 21.16 1.45
N TRP A 150 -4.43 21.44 1.39
CA TRP A 150 -3.78 22.02 0.22
C TRP A 150 -3.76 21.06 -0.97
N ILE A 151 -3.56 19.76 -0.74
CA ILE A 151 -3.59 18.75 -1.80
C ILE A 151 -5.02 18.62 -2.32
N ALA A 152 -6.01 18.54 -1.43
CA ALA A 152 -7.42 18.52 -1.81
C ALA A 152 -7.82 19.77 -2.62
N GLN A 153 -7.31 20.95 -2.24
CA GLN A 153 -7.54 22.19 -2.99
C GLN A 153 -6.87 22.16 -4.37
N HIS A 154 -5.58 21.80 -4.43
CA HIS A 154 -4.83 21.71 -5.69
C HIS A 154 -5.49 20.70 -6.64
N ARG A 155 -5.94 19.55 -6.12
CA ARG A 155 -6.61 18.52 -6.92
C ARG A 155 -7.94 19.00 -7.51
N ARG A 156 -8.72 19.78 -6.75
CA ARG A 156 -9.94 20.44 -7.27
C ARG A 156 -9.62 21.41 -8.41
N SER A 157 -8.55 22.19 -8.31
CA SER A 157 -8.10 23.08 -9.38
C SER A 157 -7.62 22.30 -10.62
N MET A 158 -6.87 21.22 -10.42
CA MET A 158 -6.44 20.35 -11.51
C MET A 158 -7.63 19.71 -12.22
N GLN A 159 -8.65 19.24 -11.48
CA GLN A 159 -9.90 18.71 -12.05
C GLN A 159 -10.59 19.73 -12.96
N GLN A 160 -10.66 21.01 -12.55
CA GLN A 160 -11.29 22.07 -13.34
C GLN A 160 -10.59 22.31 -14.68
N GLU A 161 -9.27 22.12 -14.77
CA GLU A 161 -8.52 22.23 -16.03
C GLU A 161 -8.52 20.92 -16.85
N MET A 162 -8.47 19.77 -16.19
CA MET A 162 -8.42 18.47 -16.85
C MET A 162 -9.72 18.13 -17.58
N VAL A 163 -10.89 18.47 -17.03
CA VAL A 163 -12.19 18.17 -17.67
C VAL A 163 -12.29 18.73 -19.10
N PRO A 164 -12.12 20.05 -19.35
CA PRO A 164 -12.15 20.58 -20.72
C PRO A 164 -10.96 20.13 -21.56
N ALA A 165 -9.79 19.87 -20.95
CA ALA A 165 -8.64 19.32 -21.67
C ALA A 165 -8.96 17.91 -22.21
N ASN A 166 -9.52 17.01 -21.38
CA ASN A 166 -9.96 15.66 -21.78
C ASN A 166 -10.97 15.74 -22.92
N GLN A 167 -11.94 16.66 -22.86
CA GLN A 167 -12.89 16.88 -23.96
C GLN A 167 -12.19 17.28 -25.27
N SER A 168 -11.16 18.14 -25.18
CA SER A 168 -10.37 18.56 -26.35
C SER A 168 -9.58 17.41 -26.96
N VAL A 169 -8.95 16.56 -26.11
CA VAL A 169 -8.24 15.35 -26.57
C VAL A 169 -9.21 14.37 -27.21
N ASN A 170 -10.34 14.11 -26.56
CA ASN A 170 -11.35 13.20 -27.07
C ASN A 170 -11.93 13.69 -28.40
N HIS A 171 -12.14 14.99 -28.56
CA HIS A 171 -12.58 15.57 -29.83
C HIS A 171 -11.52 15.40 -30.93
N ALA A 172 -10.24 15.63 -30.61
CA ALA A 172 -9.14 15.41 -31.55
C ALA A 172 -9.07 13.94 -32.02
N TRP A 173 -9.19 12.99 -31.10
CA TRP A 173 -9.24 11.57 -31.46
C TRP A 173 -10.49 11.20 -32.26
N GLN A 174 -11.66 11.71 -31.89
CA GLN A 174 -12.93 11.49 -32.61
C GLN A 174 -12.92 12.05 -34.03
N SER A 175 -12.09 13.06 -34.30
CA SER A 175 -11.96 13.65 -35.64
C SER A 175 -11.17 12.78 -36.62
N LEU A 176 -10.47 11.74 -36.14
CA LEU A 176 -9.68 10.84 -36.98
C LEU A 176 -10.58 10.00 -37.90
N GLY A 177 -10.50 10.25 -39.19
CA GLY A 177 -11.23 9.52 -40.23
C GLY A 177 -10.50 8.28 -40.74
N SER A 178 -11.20 7.46 -41.53
CA SER A 178 -10.61 6.26 -42.14
C SER A 178 -9.41 6.57 -43.05
N GLU A 179 -9.42 7.73 -43.72
CA GLU A 179 -8.32 8.19 -44.57
C GLU A 179 -7.06 8.57 -43.77
N ASP A 180 -7.22 9.18 -42.59
CA ASP A 180 -6.09 9.51 -41.71
C ASP A 180 -5.38 8.24 -41.23
N VAL A 181 -6.17 7.26 -40.80
CA VAL A 181 -5.68 5.95 -40.38
C VAL A 181 -5.00 5.21 -41.53
N SER A 182 -5.61 5.23 -42.72
CA SER A 182 -5.02 4.58 -43.90
C SER A 182 -3.69 5.23 -44.28
N ARG A 183 -3.63 6.57 -44.33
CA ARG A 183 -2.38 7.31 -44.61
C ARG A 183 -1.30 7.01 -43.59
N TRP A 184 -1.66 6.98 -42.30
CA TRP A 184 -0.72 6.63 -41.24
C TRP A 184 -0.20 5.21 -41.39
N ILE A 185 -1.07 4.23 -41.62
CA ILE A 185 -0.67 2.83 -41.79
C ILE A 185 0.20 2.67 -43.02
N ASP A 186 -0.15 3.30 -44.14
CA ASP A 186 0.65 3.24 -45.36
C ASP A 186 2.03 3.84 -45.17
N PHE A 187 2.08 4.99 -44.48
CA PHE A 187 3.33 5.59 -44.08
C PHE A 187 4.13 4.64 -43.18
N GLN A 188 3.55 4.10 -42.11
CA GLN A 188 4.26 3.20 -41.19
C GLN A 188 4.71 1.91 -41.86
N LEU A 189 3.87 1.26 -42.67
CA LEU A 189 4.26 0.07 -43.42
C LEU A 189 5.37 0.39 -44.44
N SER A 190 5.34 1.57 -45.07
CA SER A 190 6.41 2.03 -45.95
C SER A 190 7.71 2.30 -45.18
N GLN A 191 7.62 2.94 -44.02
CA GLN A 191 8.74 3.21 -43.14
C GLN A 191 9.30 1.91 -42.58
N TRP A 192 8.48 0.97 -42.10
CA TRP A 192 8.92 -0.34 -41.60
C TRP A 192 9.57 -1.20 -42.68
N ARG A 193 9.16 -1.07 -43.95
CA ARG A 193 9.87 -1.69 -45.08
C ARG A 193 11.25 -1.08 -45.33
N SER A 194 11.43 0.20 -45.02
CA SER A 194 12.72 0.91 -45.15
C SER A 194 13.57 0.90 -43.87
N MET A 195 12.95 0.74 -42.71
CA MET A 195 13.54 0.79 -41.39
C MET A 195 14.09 -0.59 -41.06
N ALA A 196 15.37 -0.78 -41.37
CA ALA A 196 16.24 -1.64 -40.59
C ALA A 196 16.56 -0.98 -39.23
N ASP A 197 15.56 -0.46 -38.51
CA ASP A 197 15.80 0.26 -37.26
C ASP A 197 16.06 -0.69 -36.10
N LYS A 198 17.25 -0.56 -35.53
CA LYS A 198 17.72 -1.29 -34.36
C LYS A 198 16.76 -1.18 -33.16
N GLU A 199 16.07 -0.05 -32.98
CA GLU A 199 15.17 0.19 -31.84
C GLU A 199 13.89 -0.66 -31.87
N LEU A 200 13.32 -0.96 -33.06
CA LEU A 200 12.18 -1.88 -33.20
C LEU A 200 12.61 -3.37 -33.14
N GLN A 201 13.89 -3.64 -33.38
CA GLN A 201 14.50 -4.98 -33.27
C GLN A 201 14.87 -5.35 -31.83
N GLU A 202 15.02 -4.38 -30.93
CA GLU A 202 15.23 -4.59 -29.50
C GLU A 202 13.93 -5.13 -28.85
N GLN A 203 13.87 -6.46 -28.79
CA GLN A 203 13.03 -7.31 -27.92
C GLN A 203 11.65 -6.76 -27.50
N LEU A 204 10.72 -6.48 -28.43
CA LEU A 204 9.31 -6.35 -28.05
C LEU A 204 8.85 -7.66 -27.39
N PRO A 205 8.27 -7.61 -26.17
CA PRO A 205 7.80 -8.80 -25.48
C PRO A 205 6.50 -9.33 -26.12
N PRO A 206 6.15 -10.61 -25.95
CA PRO A 206 4.89 -11.18 -26.44
C PRO A 206 3.62 -10.43 -26.02
N GLU A 207 3.69 -9.75 -24.89
CA GLU A 207 2.64 -8.92 -24.30
C GLU A 207 2.42 -7.61 -25.07
N SER A 208 3.34 -7.23 -25.95
CA SER A 208 3.19 -6.03 -26.78
C SER A 208 2.16 -6.24 -27.91
N PRO A 209 1.25 -5.28 -28.17
CA PRO A 209 0.34 -5.34 -29.32
C PRO A 209 1.07 -5.40 -30.67
N LEU A 210 2.30 -4.89 -30.74
CA LEU A 210 3.11 -4.86 -31.96
C LEU A 210 3.95 -6.14 -32.17
N TYR A 211 3.89 -7.10 -31.25
CA TYR A 211 4.68 -8.32 -31.32
C TYR A 211 4.49 -9.17 -32.60
N PRO A 212 3.25 -9.38 -33.12
CA PRO A 212 3.07 -10.12 -34.37
C PRO A 212 3.70 -9.40 -35.57
N LEU A 213 3.58 -8.07 -35.61
CA LEU A 213 4.17 -7.24 -36.67
C LEU A 213 5.69 -7.40 -36.70
N ARG A 214 6.34 -7.40 -35.53
CA ARG A 214 7.78 -7.69 -35.40
C ARG A 214 8.14 -9.05 -35.99
N LEU A 215 7.38 -10.10 -35.66
CA LEU A 215 7.67 -11.45 -36.14
C LEU A 215 7.52 -11.59 -37.66
N LEU A 216 6.57 -10.87 -38.26
CA LEU A 216 6.42 -10.80 -39.72
C LEU A 216 7.59 -10.05 -40.37
N ILE A 217 8.05 -8.94 -39.77
CA ILE A 217 9.19 -8.15 -40.27
C ILE A 217 10.51 -8.92 -40.16
N GLN A 218 10.74 -9.68 -39.08
CA GLN A 218 11.95 -10.50 -38.93
C GLN A 218 12.09 -11.57 -40.03
N GLN A 219 10.97 -12.05 -40.56
CA GLN A 219 10.97 -13.00 -41.68
C GLN A 219 11.28 -12.31 -43.03
N GLN A 220 11.21 -10.96 -43.11
CA GLN A 220 11.46 -10.15 -44.30
C GLN A 220 12.96 -9.90 -44.57
N SER A 221 13.83 -9.95 -43.54
CA SER A 221 15.29 -9.74 -43.68
C SER A 221 16.02 -10.79 -44.53
N ALA A 222 15.30 -11.76 -45.11
CA ALA A 222 15.83 -12.83 -45.94
C ALA A 222 15.30 -12.81 -47.40
N GLY A 223 15.04 -11.64 -48.00
CA GLY A 223 14.94 -11.51 -49.47
C GLY A 223 13.87 -12.35 -50.19
N VAL A 224 12.82 -12.80 -49.50
CA VAL A 224 11.70 -13.55 -50.09
C VAL A 224 10.55 -12.60 -50.41
N ASP A 225 10.17 -12.49 -51.68
CA ASP A 225 8.90 -11.89 -52.07
C ASP A 225 7.75 -12.67 -51.39
N PHE A 226 6.87 -11.96 -50.68
CA PHE A 226 5.80 -12.49 -49.82
C PHE A 226 4.89 -13.57 -50.45
N GLN A 227 4.94 -13.84 -51.75
CA GLN A 227 3.85 -14.45 -52.49
C GLN A 227 3.68 -15.98 -52.35
N PRO A 228 4.70 -16.85 -52.26
CA PRO A 228 4.43 -18.30 -52.16
C PRO A 228 4.28 -18.82 -50.72
N GLN A 229 4.85 -18.16 -49.70
CA GLN A 229 5.03 -18.74 -48.35
C GLN A 229 4.35 -17.95 -47.22
N PHE A 230 3.75 -16.79 -47.49
CA PHE A 230 3.15 -15.95 -46.45
C PHE A 230 2.08 -16.67 -45.62
N ALA A 231 1.19 -17.41 -46.29
CA ALA A 231 0.14 -18.14 -45.59
C ALA A 231 0.70 -19.23 -44.65
N ASP A 232 1.79 -19.89 -45.03
CA ASP A 232 2.46 -20.90 -44.18
C ASP A 232 3.19 -20.25 -43.01
N GLN A 233 3.88 -19.14 -43.24
CA GLN A 233 4.53 -18.33 -42.21
C GLN A 233 3.51 -17.77 -41.20
N TRP A 234 2.39 -17.26 -41.69
CA TRP A 234 1.27 -16.78 -40.88
C TRP A 234 0.68 -17.89 -40.03
N ARG A 235 0.41 -19.07 -40.63
CA ARG A 235 -0.07 -20.25 -39.89
C ARG A 235 0.91 -20.68 -38.81
N GLY A 236 2.21 -20.71 -39.11
CA GLY A 236 3.25 -21.00 -38.12
C GLY A 236 3.25 -20.01 -36.94
N LEU A 237 3.12 -18.72 -37.23
CA LEU A 237 3.02 -17.68 -36.20
C LEU A 237 1.74 -17.78 -35.39
N SER A 238 0.61 -18.05 -36.05
CA SER A 238 -0.71 -18.22 -35.43
C SER A 238 -0.70 -19.40 -34.47
N ASN A 239 -0.14 -20.54 -34.88
CA ASN A 239 0.01 -21.72 -34.03
C ASN A 239 0.86 -21.42 -32.80
N LYS A 240 2.02 -20.78 -32.97
CA LYS A 240 2.91 -20.40 -31.86
C LYS A 240 2.20 -19.50 -30.85
N LEU A 241 1.49 -18.47 -31.30
CA LEU A 241 0.76 -17.57 -30.40
C LEU A 241 -0.43 -18.26 -29.73
N SER A 242 -1.09 -19.19 -30.43
CA SER A 242 -2.19 -19.99 -29.88
C SER A 242 -1.70 -20.94 -28.77
N GLU A 243 -0.54 -21.58 -28.95
CA GLU A 243 0.11 -22.38 -27.91
C GLU A 243 0.43 -21.55 -26.66
N MET A 244 0.89 -20.30 -26.84
CA MET A 244 1.14 -19.38 -25.73
C MET A 244 -0.15 -18.94 -25.02
N GLU A 245 -1.21 -18.59 -25.78
CA GLU A 245 -2.53 -18.28 -25.22
C GLU A 245 -3.07 -19.46 -24.41
N GLN A 246 -2.94 -20.69 -24.92
CA GLN A 246 -3.41 -21.88 -24.25
C GLN A 246 -2.63 -22.16 -22.96
N ALA A 247 -1.30 -22.04 -22.98
CA ALA A 247 -0.48 -22.19 -21.78
C ALA A 247 -0.85 -21.16 -20.69
N PHE A 248 -1.17 -19.93 -21.10
CA PHE A 248 -1.64 -18.89 -20.19
C PHE A 248 -3.04 -19.21 -19.62
N LEU A 249 -3.99 -19.63 -20.45
CA LEU A 249 -5.32 -20.04 -19.99
C LEU A 249 -5.26 -21.23 -19.02
N ASP A 250 -4.39 -22.20 -19.29
CA ASP A 250 -4.15 -23.33 -18.39
C ASP A 250 -3.59 -22.85 -17.04
N TRP A 251 -2.60 -21.94 -17.04
CA TRP A 251 -2.10 -21.32 -15.80
C TRP A 251 -3.21 -20.53 -15.07
N GLN A 252 -4.03 -19.78 -15.80
CA GLN A 252 -5.12 -18.99 -15.21
C GLN A 252 -6.16 -19.89 -14.54
N ALA A 253 -6.49 -21.04 -15.15
CA ALA A 253 -7.42 -22.02 -14.61
C ALA A 253 -6.93 -22.70 -13.31
N HIS A 254 -5.61 -22.78 -13.11
CA HIS A 254 -4.98 -23.40 -11.94
C HIS A 254 -4.51 -22.38 -10.88
N SER A 255 -4.73 -21.08 -11.11
CA SER A 255 -4.39 -20.02 -10.15
C SER A 255 -5.63 -19.47 -9.46
N GLN A 256 -5.46 -19.08 -8.19
CA GLN A 256 -6.53 -18.53 -7.37
C GLN A 256 -6.61 -16.99 -7.56
N PRO A 257 -7.76 -16.42 -7.96
CA PRO A 257 -7.91 -14.96 -8.01
C PRO A 257 -7.93 -14.39 -6.59
N LEU A 258 -7.13 -13.35 -6.35
CA LEU A 258 -7.13 -12.57 -5.11
C LEU A 258 -7.85 -11.23 -5.28
N ALA A 259 -7.74 -10.62 -6.47
CA ALA A 259 -8.41 -9.37 -6.79
C ALA A 259 -8.63 -9.22 -8.30
N ASP A 260 -9.75 -8.57 -8.63
CA ASP A 260 -10.12 -8.14 -9.97
C ASP A 260 -10.56 -6.66 -9.89
N PHE A 261 -9.78 -5.78 -10.51
CA PHE A 261 -10.00 -4.34 -10.48
C PHE A 261 -10.83 -3.80 -11.66
N HIS A 262 -11.34 -4.67 -12.55
CA HIS A 262 -12.07 -4.24 -13.73
C HIS A 262 -13.37 -3.49 -13.40
N SER A 263 -13.98 -3.80 -12.25
CA SER A 263 -15.20 -3.14 -11.77
C SER A 263 -14.93 -2.05 -10.71
N GLY A 264 -13.67 -1.71 -10.43
CA GLY A 264 -13.28 -0.76 -9.39
C GLY A 264 -12.50 -1.40 -8.24
N LEU A 265 -12.52 -0.77 -7.06
CA LEU A 265 -11.81 -1.28 -5.89
C LEU A 265 -12.56 -2.50 -5.31
N PRO A 266 -11.93 -3.70 -5.24
CA PRO A 266 -12.58 -4.90 -4.72
C PRO A 266 -12.89 -4.79 -3.23
N GLU A 267 -13.84 -5.59 -2.75
CA GLU A 267 -14.23 -5.63 -1.33
C GLU A 267 -13.01 -5.92 -0.42
N GLY A 268 -12.90 -5.16 0.66
CA GLY A 268 -11.82 -5.30 1.66
C GLY A 268 -10.47 -4.73 1.23
N TRP A 269 -10.29 -4.34 -0.03
CA TRP A 269 -9.14 -3.57 -0.45
C TRP A 269 -9.29 -2.12 0.00
N THR A 270 -8.15 -1.52 0.35
CA THR A 270 -8.10 -0.14 0.82
C THR A 270 -7.14 0.63 -0.08
N LEU A 271 -7.55 1.81 -0.52
CA LEU A 271 -6.68 2.75 -1.19
C LEU A 271 -6.60 4.00 -0.33
N GLU A 272 -5.42 4.32 0.14
CA GLU A 272 -5.19 5.54 0.88
C GLU A 272 -4.45 6.57 0.06
N THR A 273 -4.90 7.81 0.22
CA THR A 273 -4.31 8.98 -0.41
C THR A 273 -4.38 10.17 0.55
N ALA A 274 -3.64 11.23 0.26
CA ALA A 274 -3.89 12.51 0.86
C ALA A 274 -5.25 13.08 0.35
N GLY A 275 -6.22 13.24 1.26
CA GLY A 275 -7.56 13.79 0.96
C GLY A 275 -8.66 12.73 0.74
N PRO A 276 -9.90 13.15 0.42
CA PRO A 276 -11.08 12.27 0.41
C PRO A 276 -11.02 11.14 -0.63
N GLU A 277 -11.44 9.94 -0.23
CA GLU A 277 -11.28 8.64 -0.93
C GLU A 277 -12.13 8.48 -2.22
N ASN A 278 -13.21 9.25 -2.38
CA ASN A 278 -14.24 9.05 -3.42
C ASN A 278 -13.85 9.46 -4.85
N TRP A 279 -12.55 9.63 -5.16
CA TRP A 279 -12.08 10.06 -6.47
C TRP A 279 -11.48 8.94 -7.32
N LEU A 280 -11.73 7.69 -6.89
CA LEU A 280 -11.46 6.49 -7.65
C LEU A 280 -12.36 6.43 -8.89
N ASN A 281 -11.70 6.49 -10.05
CA ASN A 281 -12.19 6.00 -11.32
C ASN A 281 -13.50 6.60 -11.84
N GLN A 282 -13.52 7.90 -12.18
CA GLN A 282 -14.42 8.41 -13.23
C GLN A 282 -13.76 9.55 -14.01
N GLY A 283 -13.30 9.26 -15.24
CA GLY A 283 -13.63 10.18 -16.33
C GLY A 283 -12.53 10.94 -17.09
N SER A 284 -11.25 10.57 -17.05
CA SER A 284 -10.31 11.19 -18.02
C SER A 284 -10.18 10.45 -19.34
N ASN A 285 -10.20 9.11 -19.33
CA ASN A 285 -9.87 8.23 -20.47
C ASN A 285 -8.57 8.61 -21.23
N VAL A 286 -7.75 9.46 -20.61
CA VAL A 286 -6.59 10.16 -21.17
C VAL A 286 -5.49 10.20 -20.10
N GLU A 287 -4.31 9.71 -20.45
CA GLU A 287 -3.07 9.69 -19.68
C GLU A 287 -2.23 10.93 -20.05
N TRP A 288 -1.77 11.69 -19.05
CA TRP A 288 -1.18 13.02 -19.25
C TRP A 288 0.30 13.15 -18.86
N PHE A 289 0.81 12.33 -17.94
CA PHE A 289 1.97 12.72 -17.12
C PHE A 289 3.32 12.12 -17.53
N ASP A 290 3.35 10.95 -18.16
CA ASP A 290 4.62 10.27 -18.50
C ASP A 290 5.02 10.41 -19.98
N GLU A 291 4.23 11.13 -20.75
CA GLU A 291 4.34 11.17 -22.22
C GLU A 291 4.38 12.60 -22.71
N ALA A 292 5.03 12.84 -23.85
CA ALA A 292 5.08 14.16 -24.47
C ALA A 292 3.72 14.62 -25.03
N MET A 293 2.75 13.70 -25.12
CA MET A 293 1.42 13.91 -25.68
C MET A 293 0.41 13.07 -24.89
N PRO A 294 -0.85 13.52 -24.73
CA PRO A 294 -1.89 12.69 -24.14
C PRO A 294 -2.06 11.36 -24.89
N LEU A 295 -2.23 10.29 -24.13
CA LEU A 295 -2.45 8.93 -24.63
C LEU A 295 -3.78 8.36 -24.10
N PRO A 296 -4.45 7.45 -24.81
CA PRO A 296 -5.69 6.86 -24.29
C PRO A 296 -5.42 5.89 -23.14
N GLU A 297 -6.30 5.88 -22.14
CA GLU A 297 -6.18 5.00 -20.97
C GLU A 297 -6.81 3.61 -21.19
N ARG A 298 -6.23 2.58 -20.56
CA ARG A 298 -6.81 1.23 -20.51
C ARG A 298 -8.11 1.22 -19.69
N ALA A 299 -9.19 0.62 -20.19
CA ALA A 299 -10.40 0.47 -19.37
C ALA A 299 -10.21 -0.63 -18.31
N GLY A 300 -11.01 -0.59 -17.24
CA GLY A 300 -11.06 -1.67 -16.24
C GLY A 300 -9.76 -1.88 -15.43
N VAL A 301 -9.11 -0.79 -15.02
CA VAL A 301 -7.91 -0.87 -14.18
C VAL A 301 -7.99 0.16 -13.05
N LEU A 302 -7.39 -0.17 -11.92
CA LEU A 302 -7.20 0.75 -10.81
C LEU A 302 -5.90 1.55 -10.99
N ARG A 303 -5.92 2.85 -10.68
CA ARG A 303 -4.80 3.77 -10.92
C ARG A 303 -4.48 4.60 -9.69
N SER A 304 -3.19 4.82 -9.42
CA SER A 304 -2.76 5.72 -8.34
C SER A 304 -2.52 7.18 -8.77
N GLY A 305 -2.28 7.45 -10.06
CA GLY A 305 -1.85 8.77 -10.54
C GLY A 305 -2.88 9.55 -11.38
N VAL A 306 -4.19 9.34 -11.16
CA VAL A 306 -5.26 9.97 -11.97
C VAL A 306 -5.16 11.49 -11.96
N TRP A 307 -4.75 12.08 -10.83
CA TRP A 307 -4.72 13.52 -10.62
C TRP A 307 -3.31 14.05 -10.36
N GLY A 308 -2.31 13.47 -11.03
CA GLY A 308 -0.90 13.83 -10.88
C GLY A 308 -0.03 12.68 -10.37
N ARG A 309 1.28 12.79 -10.61
CA ARG A 309 2.29 11.83 -10.17
C ARG A 309 2.90 12.22 -8.83
N LYS A 310 2.71 13.44 -8.33
CA LYS A 310 3.25 13.86 -7.01
C LYS A 310 2.44 13.40 -5.79
N GLN A 311 1.66 12.32 -5.92
CA GLN A 311 0.78 11.83 -4.87
C GLN A 311 1.44 10.69 -4.09
N TYR A 312 1.24 10.72 -2.76
CA TYR A 312 1.43 9.53 -1.95
C TYR A 312 0.17 8.69 -2.02
N VAL A 313 0.33 7.42 -2.36
CA VAL A 313 -0.77 6.46 -2.46
C VAL A 313 -0.33 5.13 -1.86
N THR A 314 -1.22 4.47 -1.13
CA THR A 314 -1.01 3.08 -0.70
C THR A 314 -2.23 2.25 -1.05
N LEU A 315 -2.06 1.27 -1.94
CA LEU A 315 -3.07 0.24 -2.18
C LEU A 315 -2.74 -0.97 -1.32
N ARG A 316 -3.71 -1.44 -0.55
CA ARG A 316 -3.53 -2.59 0.33
C ARG A 316 -4.66 -3.60 0.16
N SER A 317 -4.28 -4.89 0.10
CA SER A 317 -5.22 -6.01 0.13
C SER A 317 -5.78 -6.27 1.52
N PRO A 318 -6.95 -6.93 1.65
CA PRO A 318 -7.26 -7.64 2.88
C PRO A 318 -6.21 -8.72 3.13
N ASP A 319 -6.16 -9.23 4.36
CA ASP A 319 -5.29 -10.37 4.65
C ASP A 319 -5.79 -11.61 3.92
N PHE A 320 -4.83 -12.39 3.39
CA PHE A 320 -5.07 -13.67 2.77
C PHE A 320 -4.12 -14.72 3.34
N LYS A 321 -4.49 -15.99 3.22
CA LYS A 321 -3.61 -17.10 3.53
C LYS A 321 -2.66 -17.34 2.36
N VAL A 322 -1.36 -17.43 2.65
CA VAL A 322 -0.37 -17.87 1.67
C VAL A 322 -0.57 -19.37 1.44
N THR A 323 -1.20 -19.72 0.33
CA THR A 323 -1.49 -21.12 -0.04
C THR A 323 -0.48 -21.67 -1.04
N GLU A 324 0.04 -20.82 -1.91
CA GLU A 324 0.97 -21.16 -2.97
C GLU A 324 2.28 -20.37 -2.88
N THR A 325 3.17 -20.60 -3.85
CA THR A 325 4.53 -20.07 -3.87
C THR A 325 4.66 -18.74 -4.61
N HIS A 326 3.63 -18.27 -5.33
CA HIS A 326 3.68 -17.04 -6.10
C HIS A 326 2.47 -16.14 -5.83
N VAL A 327 2.72 -14.83 -5.70
CA VAL A 327 1.71 -13.78 -5.80
C VAL A 327 2.00 -12.99 -7.05
N CYS A 328 1.11 -13.08 -8.03
CA CYS A 328 1.26 -12.53 -9.38
C CYS A 328 0.26 -11.40 -9.58
N PHE A 329 0.70 -10.29 -10.17
CA PHE A 329 -0.20 -9.18 -10.51
C PHE A 329 0.10 -8.61 -11.88
N GLU A 330 -0.95 -8.41 -12.65
CA GLU A 330 -0.89 -7.81 -13.97
C GLU A 330 -0.99 -6.29 -13.80
N MET A 331 0.09 -5.61 -14.13
CA MET A 331 0.21 -4.18 -13.86
C MET A 331 1.17 -3.48 -14.81
N ARG A 332 1.20 -2.16 -14.71
CA ARG A 332 2.33 -1.32 -15.14
C ARG A 332 2.57 -0.23 -14.11
N GLY A 333 3.75 0.37 -14.13
CA GLY A 333 4.07 1.41 -13.15
C GLY A 333 5.51 1.84 -13.20
N LYS A 334 5.80 2.97 -12.56
CA LYS A 334 7.13 3.54 -12.46
C LYS A 334 7.48 3.73 -11.00
N SER A 335 8.67 3.28 -10.61
CA SER A 335 9.23 3.42 -9.25
C SER A 335 8.25 3.06 -8.11
N THR A 336 7.28 2.18 -8.36
CA THR A 336 6.31 1.75 -7.34
C THR A 336 6.91 0.60 -6.54
N GLN A 337 6.74 0.60 -5.22
CA GLN A 337 7.23 -0.47 -4.38
C GLN A 337 6.11 -1.46 -4.05
N SER A 338 6.23 -2.72 -4.48
CA SER A 338 5.35 -3.79 -4.00
C SER A 338 5.96 -4.46 -2.77
N VAL A 339 5.10 -4.77 -1.80
CA VAL A 339 5.47 -5.42 -0.53
C VAL A 339 4.43 -6.49 -0.19
N VAL A 340 4.86 -7.73 0.00
CA VAL A 340 4.05 -8.78 0.63
C VAL A 340 4.46 -8.88 2.10
N CYS A 341 3.60 -8.40 2.99
CA CYS A 341 3.84 -8.40 4.43
C CYS A 341 3.25 -9.66 5.04
N VAL A 342 4.10 -10.53 5.58
CA VAL A 342 3.71 -11.78 6.25
C VAL A 342 3.55 -11.52 7.75
N ASP A 343 2.44 -11.97 8.33
CA ASP A 343 2.12 -11.87 9.75
C ASP A 343 2.25 -10.47 10.37
N ASN A 344 1.94 -9.43 9.59
CA ASN A 344 2.06 -8.03 10.03
C ASN A 344 3.50 -7.68 10.50
N TYR A 345 4.48 -8.42 9.99
CA TYR A 345 5.89 -8.17 10.23
C TYR A 345 6.35 -6.95 9.42
N PHE A 346 6.23 -5.77 10.03
CA PHE A 346 6.71 -4.54 9.42
C PHE A 346 8.24 -4.55 9.34
N MET A 347 8.76 -4.59 8.12
CA MET A 347 10.18 -4.47 7.83
C MET A 347 10.52 -3.02 7.52
N GLY A 348 11.58 -2.50 8.14
CA GLY A 348 12.10 -1.19 7.78
C GLY A 348 12.60 -1.17 6.34
N GLU A 349 12.77 0.03 5.79
CA GLU A 349 13.22 0.28 4.41
C GLU A 349 14.60 -0.35 4.07
N PHE A 350 15.41 -0.60 5.10
CA PHE A 350 16.83 -0.99 4.98
C PHE A 350 17.12 -2.51 5.13
N HIS A 351 16.12 -3.38 4.93
CA HIS A 351 16.21 -4.82 5.27
C HIS A 351 16.33 -5.77 4.04
N GLY A 352 17.03 -5.35 2.98
CA GLY A 352 16.99 -6.02 1.67
C GLY A 352 17.58 -7.44 1.57
N LEU A 353 18.48 -7.84 2.49
CA LEU A 353 19.27 -9.08 2.33
C LEU A 353 18.50 -10.38 2.55
N LEU A 354 17.40 -10.38 3.31
CA LEU A 354 16.66 -11.60 3.70
C LEU A 354 15.25 -11.70 3.10
N PHE A 355 14.78 -10.63 2.44
CA PHE A 355 13.39 -10.50 1.97
C PHE A 355 13.26 -9.84 0.61
N GLY A 356 14.32 -9.87 -0.20
CA GLY A 356 14.32 -9.25 -1.53
C GLY A 356 13.17 -9.72 -2.42
N ASP A 357 12.67 -10.94 -2.22
CA ASP A 357 11.53 -11.45 -2.97
C ASP A 357 10.16 -11.03 -2.43
N LEU A 358 10.06 -10.54 -1.20
CA LEU A 358 8.82 -9.98 -0.61
C LEU A 358 8.69 -8.47 -0.81
N ARG A 359 9.76 -7.78 -1.20
CA ARG A 359 9.78 -6.34 -1.50
C ARG A 359 10.38 -6.11 -2.89
N LYS A 360 9.58 -5.77 -3.90
CA LYS A 360 10.05 -5.60 -5.29
C LYS A 360 9.73 -4.22 -5.86
N PRO A 361 10.72 -3.51 -6.44
CA PRO A 361 10.43 -2.31 -7.20
C PRO A 361 9.76 -2.70 -8.53
N ILE A 362 8.81 -1.89 -8.95
CA ILE A 362 8.10 -2.01 -10.22
C ILE A 362 8.51 -0.81 -11.07
N ASP A 363 9.20 -1.11 -12.18
CA ASP A 363 9.70 -0.10 -13.11
C ASP A 363 9.47 -0.54 -14.57
N GLN A 364 8.19 -0.58 -14.94
CA GLN A 364 7.68 -0.89 -16.28
C GLN A 364 6.61 0.17 -16.67
N PRO A 365 7.01 1.39 -17.05
CA PRO A 365 6.07 2.50 -17.26
C PRO A 365 5.24 2.37 -18.55
N HIS A 366 5.77 1.68 -19.56
CA HIS A 366 5.21 1.69 -20.91
C HIS A 366 4.26 0.53 -21.19
N ASP A 367 4.71 -0.70 -20.90
CA ASP A 367 4.02 -1.93 -21.25
C ASP A 367 3.42 -2.62 -20.03
N TRP A 368 2.27 -3.26 -20.24
CA TRP A 368 1.64 -4.12 -19.25
C TRP A 368 2.36 -5.45 -19.16
N GLY A 369 2.45 -5.99 -17.96
CA GLY A 369 3.06 -7.29 -17.74
C GLY A 369 2.76 -7.83 -16.36
N TRP A 370 3.15 -9.09 -16.16
CA TRP A 370 3.02 -9.75 -14.87
C TRP A 370 4.25 -9.52 -14.00
N VAL A 371 4.04 -8.96 -12.82
CA VAL A 371 5.05 -8.89 -11.76
C VAL A 371 4.75 -9.97 -10.73
N THR A 372 5.78 -10.62 -10.17
CA THR A 372 5.58 -11.78 -9.29
C THR A 372 6.51 -11.78 -8.08
N HIS A 373 5.92 -11.89 -6.89
CA HIS A 373 6.62 -12.33 -5.68
C HIS A 373 6.66 -13.86 -5.67
N ALA A 374 7.82 -14.45 -5.39
CA ALA A 374 8.00 -15.91 -5.49
C ALA A 374 8.91 -16.48 -4.40
N GLY A 375 10.22 -16.26 -4.49
CA GLY A 375 11.24 -17.09 -3.83
C GLY A 375 11.05 -17.29 -2.33
N ASP A 376 10.79 -16.22 -1.58
CA ASP A 376 10.62 -16.29 -0.14
C ASP A 376 9.24 -16.82 0.31
N LEU A 377 8.19 -16.74 -0.54
CA LEU A 377 6.82 -17.10 -0.15
C LEU A 377 6.65 -18.57 0.20
N ARG A 378 7.44 -19.47 -0.42
CA ARG A 378 7.42 -20.90 -0.10
C ARG A 378 7.67 -21.17 1.39
N LYS A 379 8.45 -20.33 2.07
CA LYS A 379 8.74 -20.46 3.51
C LYS A 379 7.53 -20.13 4.40
N TYR A 380 6.53 -19.44 3.84
CA TYR A 380 5.41 -18.87 4.56
C TYR A 380 4.06 -19.49 4.19
N ILE A 381 4.04 -20.64 3.52
CA ILE A 381 2.78 -21.37 3.26
C ILE A 381 2.06 -21.63 4.60
N GLY A 382 0.77 -21.27 4.66
CA GLY A 382 -0.09 -21.33 5.84
C GLY A 382 -0.10 -20.05 6.69
N HIS A 383 0.85 -19.14 6.49
CA HIS A 383 0.87 -17.84 7.16
C HIS A 383 -0.17 -16.89 6.56
N ASN A 384 -0.56 -15.88 7.35
CA ASN A 384 -1.37 -14.79 6.83
C ASN A 384 -0.45 -13.73 6.21
N ALA A 385 -0.85 -13.15 5.09
CA ALA A 385 -0.13 -12.06 4.47
C ALA A 385 -1.10 -11.01 3.92
N PHE A 386 -0.58 -9.82 3.64
CA PHE A 386 -1.27 -8.84 2.80
C PHE A 386 -0.30 -8.26 1.77
N LEU A 387 -0.85 -7.82 0.64
CA LEU A 387 -0.13 -7.08 -0.38
C LEU A 387 -0.29 -5.58 -0.12
N SER A 388 0.80 -4.83 -0.28
CA SER A 388 0.85 -3.37 -0.27
C SER A 388 1.57 -2.89 -1.53
N LEU A 389 0.98 -1.94 -2.26
CA LEU A 389 1.68 -1.14 -3.27
C LEU A 389 1.85 0.26 -2.71
N GLU A 390 3.10 0.63 -2.47
CA GLU A 390 3.51 1.90 -1.87
C GLU A 390 4.02 2.83 -2.98
N VAL A 391 3.40 4.00 -3.07
CA VAL A 391 3.69 5.01 -4.09
C VAL A 391 4.21 6.27 -3.38
N GLU A 392 5.45 6.63 -3.67
CA GLU A 392 6.05 7.91 -3.30
C GLU A 392 5.86 8.95 -4.42
N PRO A 393 6.03 10.26 -4.15
CA PRO A 393 5.91 11.31 -5.16
C PRO A 393 6.80 11.06 -6.36
N GLY A 394 6.19 11.01 -7.55
CA GLY A 394 6.84 10.69 -8.82
C GLY A 394 6.71 9.22 -9.24
N ALA A 395 6.34 8.33 -8.31
CA ALA A 395 5.98 6.95 -8.61
C ALA A 395 4.48 6.82 -8.95
N TRP A 396 4.11 5.74 -9.62
CA TRP A 396 2.71 5.41 -9.90
C TRP A 396 2.54 3.98 -10.38
N PHE A 397 1.30 3.47 -10.30
CA PHE A 397 0.90 2.18 -10.85
C PHE A 397 -0.47 2.23 -11.53
N GLU A 398 -0.69 1.28 -12.43
CA GLU A 398 -1.99 0.82 -12.89
C GLU A 398 -2.06 -0.70 -12.73
N ILE A 399 -3.15 -1.23 -12.17
CA ILE A 399 -3.30 -2.66 -11.87
C ILE A 399 -4.67 -3.16 -12.31
N SER A 400 -4.72 -4.34 -12.94
CA SER A 400 -5.95 -4.99 -13.41
C SER A 400 -6.38 -6.15 -12.52
N GLN A 401 -5.43 -6.98 -12.06
CA GLN A 401 -5.74 -8.18 -11.27
C GLN A 401 -4.56 -8.67 -10.45
N VAL A 402 -4.88 -9.44 -9.40
CA VAL A 402 -3.91 -10.14 -8.54
C VAL A 402 -4.35 -11.60 -8.39
N ARG A 403 -3.40 -12.53 -8.49
CA ARG A 403 -3.62 -13.98 -8.40
C ARG A 403 -2.54 -14.64 -7.54
N ILE A 404 -2.89 -15.76 -6.91
CA ILE A 404 -1.97 -16.63 -6.19
C ILE A 404 -1.80 -17.92 -7.00
N ALA A 405 -0.57 -18.36 -7.21
CA ALA A 405 -0.25 -19.48 -8.10
C ALA A 405 0.98 -20.29 -7.63
N ASP A 406 1.09 -21.52 -8.10
CA ASP A 406 2.22 -22.42 -7.85
C ASP A 406 3.47 -22.09 -8.68
N ARG A 407 3.29 -21.32 -9.76
CA ARG A 407 4.34 -20.86 -10.69
C ARG A 407 4.04 -19.47 -11.24
N ALA A 408 5.09 -18.79 -11.71
CA ALA A 408 4.96 -17.55 -12.47
C ALA A 408 4.09 -17.75 -13.73
N PRO A 409 3.33 -16.72 -14.15
CA PRO A 409 2.55 -16.79 -15.37
C PRO A 409 3.47 -16.98 -16.59
N PRO A 410 3.10 -17.84 -17.56
CA PRO A 410 3.79 -17.90 -18.83
C PRO A 410 3.55 -16.60 -19.61
N ALA A 411 4.40 -16.34 -20.61
CA ALA A 411 4.26 -15.19 -21.49
C ALA A 411 2.88 -15.20 -22.17
N GLN A 412 2.20 -14.06 -22.14
CA GLN A 412 0.84 -13.92 -22.65
C GLN A 412 0.85 -13.13 -23.96
N PRO A 413 0.37 -13.70 -25.08
CA PRO A 413 0.24 -12.93 -26.30
C PRO A 413 -0.82 -11.84 -26.10
N HIS A 414 -0.53 -10.62 -26.56
CA HIS A 414 -1.47 -9.51 -26.41
C HIS A 414 -2.86 -9.85 -27.03
N PRO A 415 -4.00 -9.58 -26.37
CA PRO A 415 -5.31 -9.98 -26.90
C PRO A 415 -5.65 -9.39 -28.27
N TRP A 416 -5.19 -8.17 -28.57
CA TRP A 416 -5.34 -7.60 -29.92
C TRP A 416 -4.55 -8.38 -30.98
N ALA A 417 -3.34 -8.83 -30.62
CA ALA A 417 -2.54 -9.68 -31.50
C ALA A 417 -3.28 -10.98 -31.80
N MET A 418 -3.81 -11.66 -30.78
CA MET A 418 -4.61 -12.88 -30.96
C MET A 418 -5.83 -12.67 -31.86
N ALA A 419 -6.54 -11.54 -31.70
CA ALA A 419 -7.68 -11.20 -32.55
C ALA A 419 -7.31 -11.01 -34.03
N LEU A 420 -6.08 -10.56 -34.30
CA LEU A 420 -5.51 -10.47 -35.65
C LEU A 420 -5.18 -11.87 -36.20
N MET A 421 -4.52 -12.71 -35.40
CA MET A 421 -4.06 -14.05 -35.78
C MET A 421 -5.18 -15.05 -36.09
N ARG A 422 -6.39 -14.84 -35.55
CA ARG A 422 -7.58 -15.67 -35.84
C ARG A 422 -8.10 -15.54 -37.28
N SER A 423 -7.57 -14.60 -38.06
CA SER A 423 -7.87 -14.47 -39.49
C SER A 423 -6.77 -15.13 -40.32
N GLU A 424 -7.09 -15.54 -41.55
CA GLU A 424 -6.14 -16.20 -42.46
C GLU A 424 -5.93 -15.37 -43.73
N PRO A 425 -5.15 -14.27 -43.68
CA PRO A 425 -4.82 -13.51 -44.88
C PRO A 425 -4.00 -14.37 -45.85
N THR A 426 -4.40 -14.38 -47.11
CA THR A 426 -3.77 -15.20 -48.16
C THR A 426 -2.45 -14.62 -48.66
N ASP A 427 -2.28 -13.30 -48.55
CA ASP A 427 -1.11 -12.56 -48.97
C ASP A 427 -0.90 -11.30 -48.11
N TYR A 428 0.17 -10.56 -48.41
CA TYR A 428 0.50 -9.32 -47.71
C TYR A 428 -0.56 -8.23 -47.86
N SER A 429 -1.22 -8.14 -49.02
CA SER A 429 -2.27 -7.12 -49.24
C SER A 429 -3.48 -7.40 -48.36
N ALA A 430 -3.92 -8.66 -48.32
CA ALA A 430 -5.01 -9.12 -47.46
C ALA A 430 -4.67 -8.89 -45.97
N PHE A 431 -3.41 -9.10 -45.58
CA PHE A 431 -2.94 -8.77 -44.23
C PHE A 431 -2.99 -7.28 -43.95
N ARG A 432 -2.50 -6.44 -44.87
CA ARG A 432 -2.54 -4.98 -44.73
C ARG A 432 -3.98 -4.50 -44.52
N ASP A 433 -4.91 -4.96 -45.34
CA ASP A 433 -6.32 -4.55 -45.25
C ASP A 433 -6.95 -5.00 -43.93
N LEU A 434 -6.61 -6.20 -43.46
CA LEU A 434 -7.04 -6.70 -42.15
C LEU A 434 -6.47 -5.85 -40.99
N ALA A 435 -5.17 -5.53 -41.03
CA ALA A 435 -4.52 -4.70 -40.03
C ALA A 435 -5.15 -3.30 -39.98
N ILE A 436 -5.40 -2.69 -41.14
CA ILE A 436 -6.12 -1.41 -41.26
C ILE A 436 -7.49 -1.49 -40.59
N LYS A 437 -8.27 -2.52 -40.95
CA LYS A 437 -9.61 -2.70 -40.39
C LYS A 437 -9.58 -2.84 -38.86
N ARG A 438 -8.63 -3.61 -38.32
CA ARG A 438 -8.50 -3.81 -36.86
C ARG A 438 -8.04 -2.55 -36.13
N LEU A 439 -7.09 -1.81 -36.69
CA LEU A 439 -6.62 -0.55 -36.10
C LEU A 439 -7.72 0.52 -36.12
N GLN A 440 -8.52 0.58 -37.19
CA GLN A 440 -9.70 1.44 -37.25
C GLN A 440 -10.70 1.11 -36.14
N GLN A 441 -10.94 -0.18 -35.87
CA GLN A 441 -11.78 -0.61 -34.74
C GLN A 441 -11.21 -0.15 -33.39
N SER A 442 -9.89 -0.26 -33.19
CA SER A 442 -9.21 0.20 -31.97
C SER A 442 -9.36 1.71 -31.75
N LEU A 443 -9.22 2.51 -32.83
CA LEU A 443 -9.35 3.96 -32.77
C LEU A 443 -10.80 4.40 -32.51
N GLN A 444 -11.77 3.79 -33.21
CA GLN A 444 -13.20 4.05 -32.96
C GLN A 444 -13.58 3.77 -31.49
N PHE A 445 -13.00 2.72 -30.89
CA PHE A 445 -13.24 2.39 -29.49
C PHE A 445 -12.68 3.44 -28.53
N VAL A 446 -11.44 3.90 -28.73
CA VAL A 446 -10.84 4.97 -27.91
C VAL A 446 -11.69 6.24 -27.94
N CYS A 447 -12.34 6.51 -29.08
CA CYS A 447 -13.21 7.67 -29.29
C CYS A 447 -14.62 7.52 -28.70
N HIS A 448 -15.11 6.28 -28.59
CA HIS A 448 -16.44 5.93 -28.09
C HIS A 448 -16.35 4.69 -27.18
N PRO A 449 -15.83 4.84 -25.95
CA PRO A 449 -15.68 3.71 -25.05
C PRO A 449 -17.07 3.15 -24.67
N GLN A 450 -17.45 2.01 -25.25
CA GLN A 450 -18.57 1.19 -24.78
C GLN A 450 -18.05 0.13 -23.80
N THR A 451 -18.88 -0.28 -22.85
CA THR A 451 -18.52 -1.20 -21.75
C THR A 451 -17.85 -2.50 -22.21
N ALA A 452 -16.84 -2.95 -21.45
CA ALA A 452 -16.21 -4.28 -21.35
C ALA A 452 -15.62 -4.96 -22.61
N ASP A 453 -16.05 -4.61 -23.81
CA ASP A 453 -15.94 -5.52 -24.96
C ASP A 453 -14.61 -5.47 -25.75
N LEU A 454 -13.51 -5.00 -25.12
CA LEU A 454 -12.10 -5.41 -25.33
C LEU A 454 -11.17 -4.42 -24.60
N LEU A 455 -10.77 -4.78 -23.38
CA LEU A 455 -9.95 -3.99 -22.45
C LEU A 455 -8.57 -3.53 -22.96
N HIS A 456 -8.14 -3.96 -24.15
CA HIS A 456 -6.74 -3.88 -24.64
C HIS A 456 -6.59 -3.04 -25.92
N GLN A 457 -7.67 -2.41 -26.39
CA GLN A 457 -7.63 -1.57 -27.61
C GLN A 457 -6.82 -0.28 -27.41
N ALA A 458 -6.87 0.28 -26.20
CA ALA A 458 -6.10 1.46 -25.83
C ALA A 458 -4.59 1.20 -26.00
N ASP A 459 -4.09 0.05 -25.55
CA ASP A 459 -2.66 -0.31 -25.60
C ASP A 459 -2.12 -0.25 -27.04
N VAL A 460 -2.91 -0.70 -28.01
CA VAL A 460 -2.56 -0.63 -29.44
C VAL A 460 -2.44 0.82 -29.88
N VAL A 461 -3.48 1.62 -29.67
CA VAL A 461 -3.51 3.04 -30.07
C VAL A 461 -2.38 3.83 -29.42
N ARG A 462 -2.06 3.56 -28.14
CA ARG A 462 -0.90 4.14 -27.45
C ARG A 462 0.40 3.83 -28.17
N SER A 463 0.64 2.55 -28.51
CA SER A 463 1.82 2.14 -29.28
C SER A 463 1.88 2.85 -30.64
N LEU A 464 0.75 3.07 -31.32
CA LEU A 464 0.72 3.80 -32.60
C LEU A 464 1.09 5.28 -32.44
N ILE A 465 0.48 5.97 -31.47
CA ILE A 465 0.71 7.40 -31.22
C ILE A 465 2.19 7.64 -30.89
N ARG A 466 2.82 6.76 -30.12
CA ARG A 466 4.25 6.85 -29.78
C ARG A 466 5.17 6.77 -31.00
N LEU A 467 4.81 6.01 -32.03
CA LEU A 467 5.65 5.82 -33.22
C LEU A 467 5.69 7.06 -34.12
N ASN A 468 4.53 7.65 -34.44
CA ASN A 468 4.49 8.89 -35.22
C ASN A 468 3.16 9.63 -35.01
N PRO A 469 3.10 10.56 -34.03
CA PRO A 469 1.86 11.25 -33.71
C PRO A 469 1.47 12.31 -34.75
N GLN A 470 2.44 12.96 -35.40
CA GLN A 470 2.20 14.01 -36.39
C GLN A 470 1.53 13.44 -37.65
N MET A 471 1.96 12.28 -38.10
CA MET A 471 1.33 11.61 -39.24
C MET A 471 -0.11 11.18 -38.95
N LEU A 472 -0.41 10.86 -37.68
CA LEU A 472 -1.74 10.41 -37.29
C LEU A 472 -2.71 11.57 -37.07
N LEU A 473 -2.27 12.62 -36.36
CA LEU A 473 -3.13 13.71 -35.87
C LEU A 473 -3.03 15.00 -36.71
N GLY A 474 -1.99 15.13 -37.54
CA GLY A 474 -1.59 16.39 -38.16
C GLY A 474 -0.79 17.30 -37.21
N ASP A 475 0.07 18.15 -37.77
CA ASP A 475 1.02 18.98 -36.99
C ASP A 475 0.32 19.92 -36.00
N GLU A 476 -0.72 20.64 -36.43
CA GLU A 476 -1.43 21.60 -35.59
C GLU A 476 -2.09 20.94 -34.37
N THR A 477 -2.81 19.84 -34.60
CA THR A 477 -3.47 19.05 -33.55
C THR A 477 -2.43 18.44 -32.62
N ALA A 478 -1.39 17.80 -33.17
CA ALA A 478 -0.30 17.20 -32.41
C ALA A 478 0.36 18.24 -31.48
N ASP A 479 0.69 19.42 -31.99
CA ASP A 479 1.32 20.47 -31.19
C ASP A 479 0.36 21.08 -30.16
N GLY A 480 -0.93 21.17 -30.48
CA GLY A 480 -1.98 21.53 -29.51
C GLY A 480 -2.06 20.56 -28.34
N LEU A 481 -2.10 19.25 -28.61
CA LEU A 481 -2.13 18.21 -27.60
C LEU A 481 -0.85 18.18 -26.75
N LYS A 482 0.33 18.38 -27.36
CA LYS A 482 1.59 18.54 -26.61
C LYS A 482 1.54 19.71 -25.62
N ARG A 483 0.98 20.85 -26.02
CA ARG A 483 0.81 22.01 -25.11
C ARG A 483 -0.12 21.70 -23.95
N LEU A 484 -1.20 20.95 -24.17
CA LEU A 484 -2.09 20.50 -23.10
C LEU A 484 -1.36 19.54 -22.14
N ALA A 485 -0.59 18.57 -22.66
CA ALA A 485 0.23 17.69 -21.81
C ALA A 485 1.23 18.48 -20.96
N GLN A 486 1.96 19.43 -21.57
CA GLN A 486 2.87 20.31 -20.85
C GLN A 486 2.15 21.11 -19.75
N ARG A 487 0.93 21.60 -20.01
CA ARG A 487 0.14 22.30 -18.99
C ARG A 487 -0.24 21.37 -17.83
N MET A 488 -0.67 20.14 -18.09
CA MET A 488 -1.00 19.17 -17.05
C MET A 488 0.23 18.78 -16.22
N GLN A 489 1.37 18.58 -16.86
CA GLN A 489 2.65 18.31 -16.18
C GLN A 489 3.10 19.49 -15.31
N GLN A 490 2.91 20.74 -15.76
CA GLN A 490 3.19 21.93 -14.95
C GLN A 490 2.29 22.02 -13.72
N LEU A 491 1.01 21.67 -13.85
CA LEU A 491 0.09 21.62 -12.70
C LEU A 491 0.54 20.55 -11.70
N ASP A 492 0.84 19.34 -12.17
CA ASP A 492 1.36 18.26 -11.31
C ASP A 492 2.64 18.66 -10.58
N GLN A 493 3.54 19.40 -11.25
CA GLN A 493 4.74 19.93 -10.61
C GLN A 493 4.46 20.91 -9.46
N GLN A 494 3.32 21.61 -9.48
CA GLN A 494 2.90 22.56 -8.45
C GLN A 494 2.16 21.88 -7.28
N GLN A 495 1.91 20.57 -7.36
CA GLN A 495 1.21 19.86 -6.29
C GLN A 495 2.00 19.92 -4.98
N PRO A 496 1.36 20.30 -3.85
CA PRO A 496 1.97 20.23 -2.52
C PRO A 496 2.35 18.79 -2.13
N ALA A 497 3.42 18.63 -1.36
CA ALA A 497 3.79 17.35 -0.79
C ALA A 497 2.86 16.98 0.38
N ALA A 498 2.51 15.70 0.49
CA ALA A 498 1.77 15.21 1.65
C ALA A 498 2.67 15.20 2.88
N THR A 499 2.05 15.33 4.05
CA THR A 499 2.75 15.12 5.32
C THR A 499 2.56 13.68 5.75
N LEU A 500 3.66 12.97 5.97
CA LEU A 500 3.64 11.60 6.47
C LEU A 500 3.77 11.58 7.98
N LEU A 501 2.92 10.80 8.65
CA LEU A 501 3.00 10.55 10.09
C LEU A 501 3.35 9.10 10.35
N THR A 502 4.25 8.85 11.29
CA THR A 502 4.47 7.50 11.81
C THR A 502 3.37 7.17 12.79
N ALA A 503 2.54 6.20 12.41
CA ALA A 503 1.28 5.92 13.09
C ALA A 503 0.99 4.42 13.16
N ALA A 504 0.08 4.07 14.04
CA ALA A 504 -0.60 2.78 14.01
C ALA A 504 -1.98 2.91 13.38
N SER A 505 -2.49 1.81 12.84
CA SER A 505 -3.89 1.68 12.46
C SER A 505 -4.44 0.33 12.87
N GLU A 506 -5.76 0.15 12.69
CA GLU A 506 -6.33 -1.18 12.67
C GLU A 506 -5.58 -2.07 11.66
N GLY A 507 -5.20 -3.24 12.13
CA GLY A 507 -4.71 -4.34 11.32
C GLY A 507 -5.75 -5.46 11.30
N THR A 508 -5.31 -6.65 10.95
CA THR A 508 -6.19 -7.81 10.94
C THR A 508 -6.32 -8.35 12.35
N ALA A 509 -7.56 -8.43 12.82
CA ALA A 509 -7.89 -9.01 14.12
C ALA A 509 -7.39 -10.46 14.23
N ARG A 510 -6.55 -10.72 15.23
CA ARG A 510 -5.91 -12.00 15.49
C ARG A 510 -5.87 -12.28 16.98
N ASP A 511 -6.29 -13.49 17.33
CA ASP A 511 -6.03 -14.07 18.63
C ASP A 511 -4.64 -14.71 18.63
N ALA A 512 -3.97 -14.71 19.78
CA ALA A 512 -2.58 -15.11 19.85
C ALA A 512 -2.44 -16.56 20.30
N ALA A 513 -1.59 -17.34 19.63
CA ALA A 513 -1.15 -18.61 20.15
C ALA A 513 -0.11 -18.40 21.27
N VAL A 514 -0.25 -19.14 22.37
CA VAL A 514 0.68 -19.07 23.50
C VAL A 514 2.03 -19.66 23.08
N ASN A 515 3.12 -18.91 23.19
CA ASN A 515 4.46 -19.48 23.01
C ASN A 515 4.83 -20.31 24.24
N LEU A 516 4.96 -21.63 24.05
CA LEU A 516 5.25 -22.56 25.14
C LEU A 516 6.62 -22.25 25.74
N ARG A 517 6.62 -21.86 27.02
CA ARG A 517 7.82 -21.40 27.75
C ARG A 517 8.52 -20.23 27.05
N GLY A 518 7.76 -19.38 26.36
CA GLY A 518 8.26 -18.20 25.65
C GLY A 518 8.99 -18.51 24.34
N ASN A 519 8.90 -19.73 23.81
CA ASN A 519 9.56 -20.07 22.53
C ASN A 519 8.61 -19.85 21.34
N PRO A 520 8.84 -18.85 20.47
CA PRO A 520 7.95 -18.50 19.35
C PRO A 520 7.87 -19.57 18.26
N ASN A 521 8.77 -20.55 18.28
CA ASN A 521 8.74 -21.71 17.39
C ASN A 521 7.93 -22.89 17.96
N ARG A 522 7.37 -22.76 19.18
CA ARG A 522 6.53 -23.77 19.83
C ARG A 522 5.23 -23.15 20.33
N LEU A 523 4.22 -23.22 19.48
CA LEU A 523 2.89 -22.68 19.76
C LEU A 523 2.05 -23.68 20.57
N GLY A 524 1.29 -23.16 21.53
CA GLY A 524 0.27 -23.86 22.30
C GLY A 524 -1.13 -23.40 21.92
N ASP A 525 -2.03 -23.38 22.91
CA ASP A 525 -3.43 -22.98 22.70
C ASP A 525 -3.55 -21.52 22.24
N VAL A 526 -4.57 -21.25 21.43
CA VAL A 526 -4.92 -19.89 21.00
C VAL A 526 -5.78 -19.24 22.07
N VAL A 527 -5.41 -18.03 22.47
CA VAL A 527 -6.12 -17.25 23.48
C VAL A 527 -6.75 -16.00 22.84
N PRO A 528 -8.00 -15.65 23.22
CA PRO A 528 -8.62 -14.42 22.76
C PRO A 528 -7.80 -13.18 23.14
N ARG A 529 -7.72 -12.22 22.22
CA ARG A 529 -7.08 -10.94 22.49
C ARG A 529 -7.80 -10.19 23.63
N GLY A 530 -7.02 -9.60 24.55
CA GLY A 530 -7.56 -8.78 25.63
C GLY A 530 -6.61 -8.38 26.76
N LEU A 531 -7.14 -7.57 27.69
CA LEU A 531 -6.43 -7.06 28.87
C LEU A 531 -6.48 -8.05 30.06
N PHE A 532 -5.56 -7.88 31.02
CA PHE A 532 -5.47 -8.62 32.28
C PHE A 532 -6.80 -8.64 33.04
N GLN A 533 -7.61 -9.69 32.83
CA GLN A 533 -9.04 -9.67 33.19
C GLN A 533 -9.29 -9.61 34.70
N SER A 534 -8.31 -10.01 35.49
CA SER A 534 -8.36 -9.95 36.95
C SER A 534 -8.15 -8.54 37.52
N GLN A 535 -7.64 -7.60 36.71
CA GLN A 535 -7.15 -6.30 37.20
C GLN A 535 -7.92 -5.09 36.67
N ALA A 536 -8.74 -5.26 35.63
CA ALA A 536 -9.47 -4.16 35.02
C ALA A 536 -10.81 -4.62 34.42
N PRO A 537 -11.83 -3.75 34.35
CA PRO A 537 -13.02 -4.01 33.56
C PRO A 537 -12.64 -4.29 32.10
N TRP A 538 -13.00 -5.45 31.57
CA TRP A 538 -12.70 -5.82 30.19
C TRP A 538 -13.98 -6.13 29.41
N GLN A 539 -14.15 -5.47 28.27
CA GLN A 539 -15.15 -5.83 27.27
C GLN A 539 -14.46 -6.55 26.12
N ALA A 540 -14.96 -7.73 25.78
CA ALA A 540 -14.43 -8.48 24.65
C ALA A 540 -14.51 -7.64 23.36
N PRO A 541 -13.44 -7.61 22.55
CA PRO A 541 -13.39 -6.74 21.40
C PRO A 541 -14.25 -7.28 20.26
N ALA A 542 -14.70 -6.38 19.39
CA ALA A 542 -15.43 -6.80 18.19
C ALA A 542 -14.57 -7.75 17.33
N GLU A 543 -15.21 -8.69 16.63
CA GLU A 543 -14.53 -9.77 15.89
C GLU A 543 -13.47 -9.27 14.90
N ARG A 544 -13.72 -8.11 14.26
CA ARG A 544 -12.81 -7.46 13.30
C ARG A 544 -11.96 -6.33 13.88
N SER A 545 -12.08 -6.03 15.18
CA SER A 545 -11.30 -5.00 15.88
C SER A 545 -9.98 -5.59 16.40
N SER A 546 -8.92 -4.79 16.37
CA SER A 546 -7.64 -5.08 17.02
C SER A 546 -7.76 -5.23 18.54
N GLY A 547 -8.79 -4.66 19.16
CA GLY A 547 -8.96 -4.58 20.60
C GLY A 547 -8.33 -3.34 21.23
N ARG A 548 -7.66 -2.47 20.46
CA ARG A 548 -7.05 -1.24 21.00
C ARG A 548 -8.09 -0.26 21.55
N TRP A 549 -9.28 -0.19 20.93
CA TRP A 549 -10.35 0.70 21.36
C TRP A 549 -10.92 0.27 22.71
N GLU A 550 -11.23 -1.01 22.85
CA GLU A 550 -11.69 -1.62 24.09
C GLU A 550 -10.63 -1.51 25.19
N LEU A 551 -9.35 -1.67 24.83
CA LEU A 551 -8.22 -1.41 25.72
C LEU A 551 -8.18 0.05 26.20
N ALA A 552 -8.30 1.01 25.30
CA ALA A 552 -8.29 2.43 25.65
C ALA A 552 -9.45 2.78 26.60
N GLN A 553 -10.66 2.29 26.32
CA GLN A 553 -11.82 2.49 27.18
C GLN A 553 -11.63 1.90 28.58
N SER A 554 -11.07 0.69 28.66
CA SER A 554 -10.79 0.02 29.93
C SER A 554 -9.84 0.85 30.81
N LEU A 555 -8.77 1.40 30.22
CA LEU A 555 -7.77 2.18 30.97
C LEU A 555 -8.32 3.51 31.51
N VAL A 556 -9.22 4.17 30.78
CA VAL A 556 -9.77 5.47 31.18
C VAL A 556 -11.04 5.35 32.00
N ASP A 557 -11.53 4.13 32.26
CA ASP A 557 -12.64 3.90 33.18
C ASP A 557 -12.25 4.44 34.57
N PRO A 558 -13.06 5.34 35.18
CA PRO A 558 -12.81 5.84 36.53
C PRO A 558 -12.67 4.75 37.61
N LYS A 559 -13.18 3.54 37.36
CA LYS A 559 -13.05 2.38 38.25
C LYS A 559 -11.77 1.58 38.03
N HIS A 560 -10.96 1.93 37.03
CA HIS A 560 -9.69 1.24 36.79
C HIS A 560 -8.73 1.46 37.97
N PRO A 561 -8.21 0.40 38.62
CA PRO A 561 -7.51 0.55 39.91
C PRO A 561 -6.10 1.14 39.79
N LEU A 562 -5.41 1.02 38.65
CA LEU A 562 -4.00 1.40 38.57
C LEU A 562 -3.72 2.74 37.89
N VAL A 563 -4.35 3.04 36.76
CA VAL A 563 -3.95 4.13 35.85
C VAL A 563 -3.79 5.49 36.53
N SER A 564 -4.77 5.93 37.33
CA SER A 564 -4.70 7.20 38.06
C SER A 564 -3.60 7.18 39.14
N ARG A 565 -3.48 6.10 39.91
CA ARG A 565 -2.43 5.93 40.93
C ARG A 565 -1.02 5.96 40.33
N VAL A 566 -0.84 5.32 39.16
CA VAL A 566 0.44 5.26 38.45
C VAL A 566 0.89 6.66 38.05
N ILE A 567 0.02 7.42 37.37
CA ILE A 567 0.40 8.76 36.90
C ILE A 567 0.62 9.73 38.06
N VAL A 568 -0.21 9.67 39.11
CA VAL A 568 -0.02 10.46 40.35
C VAL A 568 1.34 10.15 40.97
N ASN A 569 1.66 8.87 41.13
CA ASN A 569 2.94 8.47 41.73
C ASN A 569 4.14 8.92 40.89
N ARG A 570 4.03 8.89 39.55
CA ARG A 570 5.07 9.35 38.63
C ARG A 570 5.27 10.86 38.69
N ILE A 571 4.19 11.64 38.70
CA ILE A 571 4.24 13.11 38.85
C ILE A 571 4.84 13.46 40.21
N TRP A 572 4.38 12.82 41.28
CA TRP A 572 4.93 12.99 42.62
C TRP A 572 6.43 12.67 42.69
N HIS A 573 6.85 11.55 42.10
CA HIS A 573 8.27 11.18 41.99
C HIS A 573 9.08 12.26 41.29
N HIS A 574 8.55 12.86 40.23
CA HIS A 574 9.22 13.93 39.49
C HIS A 574 9.33 15.24 40.26
N LEU A 575 8.29 15.60 41.01
CA LEU A 575 8.28 16.85 41.77
C LEU A 575 9.11 16.75 43.06
N LEU A 576 9.04 15.61 43.77
CA LEU A 576 9.66 15.44 45.09
C LEU A 576 10.90 14.55 45.10
N GLY A 577 11.32 14.02 43.96
CA GLY A 577 12.49 13.14 43.81
C GLY A 577 12.29 11.71 44.31
N ARG A 578 11.13 11.39 44.92
CA ARG A 578 10.76 10.03 45.35
C ARG A 578 9.25 9.85 45.29
N GLY A 579 8.78 8.80 44.62
CA GLY A 579 7.36 8.45 44.55
C GLY A 579 6.80 8.01 45.91
N LEU A 580 5.49 8.16 46.10
CA LEU A 580 4.77 7.57 47.23
C LEU A 580 4.97 6.05 47.28
N VAL A 581 4.97 5.42 46.10
CA VAL A 581 5.51 4.09 45.82
C VAL A 581 6.91 4.29 45.22
N ALA A 582 7.94 3.83 45.93
CA ALA A 582 9.33 4.07 45.54
C ALA A 582 9.76 3.34 44.25
N SER A 583 9.01 2.33 43.81
CA SER A 583 9.18 1.61 42.55
C SER A 583 8.17 2.12 41.51
N PRO A 584 8.49 3.18 40.75
CA PRO A 584 7.51 3.84 39.87
C PRO A 584 7.00 2.95 38.71
N ASP A 585 7.75 1.91 38.35
CA ASP A 585 7.39 0.96 37.28
C ASP A 585 6.78 -0.36 37.79
N ASN A 586 6.62 -0.50 39.11
CA ASN A 586 6.01 -1.69 39.72
C ASN A 586 5.21 -1.32 40.97
N LEU A 587 3.90 -1.22 40.82
CA LEU A 587 2.91 -1.03 41.89
C LEU A 587 2.26 -2.37 42.32
N GLY A 588 2.66 -3.49 41.70
CA GLY A 588 2.20 -4.83 42.06
C GLY A 588 2.82 -5.37 43.35
N VAL A 589 2.64 -6.66 43.61
CA VAL A 589 3.07 -7.32 44.87
C VAL A 589 4.58 -7.23 45.11
N LEU A 590 5.38 -7.23 44.04
CA LEU A 590 6.84 -7.08 44.11
C LEU A 590 7.29 -5.61 44.22
N GLY A 591 6.38 -4.66 44.06
CA GLY A 591 6.63 -3.24 44.24
C GLY A 591 6.82 -2.86 45.71
N SER A 592 7.37 -1.66 45.93
CA SER A 592 7.38 -1.04 47.25
C SER A 592 5.94 -0.65 47.64
N ARG A 593 5.54 -0.92 48.88
CA ARG A 593 4.27 -0.41 49.39
C ARG A 593 4.25 1.13 49.39
N PRO A 594 3.08 1.76 49.15
CA PRO A 594 2.96 3.20 49.28
C PRO A 594 3.29 3.64 50.71
N THR A 595 4.10 4.68 50.85
CA THR A 595 4.40 5.29 52.15
C THR A 595 3.17 5.93 52.78
N HIS A 596 2.29 6.50 51.96
CA HIS A 596 1.03 7.13 52.36
C HIS A 596 -0.10 6.64 51.44
N PRO A 597 -0.66 5.43 51.66
CA PRO A 597 -1.68 4.84 50.79
C PRO A 597 -2.93 5.72 50.63
N GLU A 598 -3.45 6.25 51.74
CA GLU A 598 -4.64 7.10 51.73
C GLU A 598 -4.43 8.39 50.93
N LEU A 599 -3.22 8.96 50.97
CA LEU A 599 -2.88 10.14 50.17
C LEU A 599 -2.80 9.80 48.69
N LEU A 600 -2.20 8.66 48.33
CA LEU A 600 -2.15 8.21 46.92
C LEU A 600 -3.55 8.00 46.36
N ASP A 601 -4.42 7.34 47.13
CA ASP A 601 -5.81 7.10 46.75
C ASP A 601 -6.58 8.42 46.62
N TRP A 602 -6.43 9.32 47.59
CA TRP A 602 -7.06 10.63 47.54
C TRP A 602 -6.61 11.44 46.33
N LEU A 603 -5.30 11.53 46.04
CA LEU A 603 -4.78 12.24 44.87
C LEU A 603 -5.26 11.61 43.56
N ALA A 604 -5.32 10.28 43.49
CA ALA A 604 -5.83 9.56 42.32
C ALA A 604 -7.32 9.85 42.06
N ASP A 605 -8.14 9.86 43.11
CA ASP A 605 -9.55 10.22 43.02
C ASP A 605 -9.73 11.69 42.65
N GLN A 606 -8.93 12.59 43.22
CA GLN A 606 -9.00 14.01 42.89
C GLN A 606 -8.56 14.29 41.46
N LEU A 607 -7.55 13.60 40.93
CA LEU A 607 -7.16 13.71 39.52
C LEU A 607 -8.34 13.37 38.61
N ILE A 608 -9.06 12.28 38.89
CA ILE A 608 -10.26 11.89 38.13
C ILE A 608 -11.36 12.97 38.23
N GLN A 609 -11.62 13.49 39.43
CA GLN A 609 -12.64 14.52 39.67
C GLN A 609 -12.30 15.86 39.00
N ASN A 610 -11.02 16.16 38.81
CA ASN A 610 -10.54 17.37 38.13
C ASN A 610 -10.16 17.10 36.68
N ASP A 611 -10.98 16.30 35.99
CA ASP A 611 -10.91 16.04 34.56
C ASP A 611 -9.59 15.43 34.07
N TRP A 612 -8.83 14.77 34.94
CA TRP A 612 -7.50 14.23 34.65
C TRP A 612 -6.46 15.30 34.23
N SER A 613 -6.62 16.55 34.68
CA SER A 613 -5.64 17.61 34.46
C SER A 613 -4.34 17.31 35.22
N ILE A 614 -3.22 17.27 34.49
CA ILE A 614 -1.90 17.02 35.07
C ILE A 614 -1.39 18.29 35.75
N LYS A 615 -1.70 19.48 35.24
CA LYS A 615 -1.24 20.74 35.86
C LYS A 615 -2.02 21.13 37.11
N TRP A 616 -3.25 20.64 37.25
CA TRP A 616 -4.02 20.80 38.48
C TRP A 616 -3.38 20.02 39.65
N LEU A 617 -2.89 18.81 39.37
CA LEU A 617 -2.21 17.93 40.33
C LEU A 617 -0.81 18.45 40.66
#